data_AF-A0A0B6SEX3-F1
#
_entry.id   AF-A0A0B6SEX3-F1
#
_cell.length_a   1.000
_cell.length_b   1.000
_cell.length_c   1.000
_cell.angle_alpha   90.00
_cell.angle_beta   90.00
_cell.angle_gamma   90.00
#
_symmetry.space_group_name_H-M   'P 1'
#
loop_
_entity.id
_entity.type
_entity.pdbx_description
1 polymer ?
#
loop_
_entity_poly.entity_id
_entity_poly.type
_entity_poly.pdbx_seq_one_letter_code
_entity_poly.pdbx_strand_id
1 'polypeptide(L)'
;MSAARRSLLASLAAMCVQGAWAAYANHTAGPWIAGRSAVVQGLCSFGMTYCVTRLIEWLVPRFRSGPPVSRIARTALLAIGWMLGVQVLAHWLAGTPHIAATIAPAASLGTVYCIVYTIGRVKLDRGPIRQHPGSPTTDDAALRNAAAVTPLSDRKV
;
A
#
# COMPACT_ATOMS: atom_id res chain seq x y z
N MET A 1 -4.06 4.89 -10.50
CA MET A 1 -2.92 5.74 -10.06
C MET A 1 -1.67 4.88 -9.91
N SER A 2 -0.50 5.35 -10.36
CA SER A 2 0.76 4.59 -10.24
C SER A 2 1.12 4.35 -8.76
N ALA A 3 1.94 3.32 -8.49
CA ALA A 3 2.44 3.05 -7.14
C ALA A 3 3.23 4.23 -6.57
N ALA A 4 4.10 4.84 -7.38
CA ALA A 4 4.88 6.03 -6.99
C ALA A 4 3.97 7.19 -6.57
N ARG A 5 2.89 7.48 -7.33
CA ARG A 5 1.95 8.55 -6.99
C ARG A 5 1.20 8.29 -5.69
N ARG A 6 0.80 7.03 -5.43
CA ARG A 6 0.10 6.65 -4.18
C ARG A 6 1.02 6.72 -2.97
N SER A 7 2.26 6.25 -3.09
CA SER A 7 3.28 6.39 -2.05
C SER A 7 3.59 7.87 -1.77
N LEU A 8 3.76 8.67 -2.81
CA LEU A 8 4.02 10.10 -2.66
C LEU A 8 2.89 10.82 -1.92
N LEU A 9 1.63 10.60 -2.34
CA LEU A 9 0.47 11.24 -1.70
C LEU A 9 0.32 10.83 -0.23
N ALA A 10 0.47 9.53 0.07
CA ALA A 10 0.41 9.07 1.45
C ALA A 10 1.52 9.70 2.33
N SER A 11 2.71 9.84 1.77
CA SER A 11 3.88 10.40 2.47
C SER A 11 3.74 11.90 2.69
N LEU A 12 3.23 12.64 1.69
CA LEU A 12 2.92 14.06 1.82
C LEU A 12 1.82 14.29 2.86
N ALA A 13 0.78 13.46 2.87
CA ALA A 13 -0.25 13.53 3.89
C ALA A 13 0.33 13.31 5.30
N ALA A 14 1.17 12.29 5.47
CA ALA A 14 1.86 12.03 6.73
C ALA A 14 2.76 13.21 7.15
N MET A 15 3.52 13.78 6.21
CA MET A 15 4.38 14.94 6.43
C MET A 15 3.59 16.13 6.96
N CYS A 16 2.48 16.48 6.32
CA CYS A 16 1.66 17.63 6.72
C CYS A 16 1.04 17.40 8.11
N VAL A 17 0.46 16.22 8.35
CA VAL A 17 -0.21 15.91 9.63
C VAL A 17 0.80 15.94 10.78
N GLN A 18 1.93 15.26 10.64
CA GLN A 18 2.93 15.17 11.70
C GLN A 18 3.75 16.45 11.87
N GLY A 19 4.02 17.17 10.77
CA GLY A 19 4.65 18.48 10.82
C GLY A 19 3.77 19.52 11.52
N ALA A 20 2.47 19.56 11.19
CA ALA A 20 1.51 20.44 11.86
C ALA A 20 1.37 20.12 13.36
N TRP A 21 1.31 18.82 13.72
CA TRP A 21 1.29 18.40 15.11
C TRP A 21 2.53 18.86 15.89
N ALA A 22 3.73 18.70 15.30
CA ALA A 22 4.97 19.14 15.93
C ALA A 22 5.05 20.67 16.07
N ALA A 23 4.56 21.44 15.09
CA ALA A 23 4.45 22.89 15.20
C ALA A 23 3.52 23.28 16.37
N TYR A 24 2.34 22.67 16.43
CA TYR A 24 1.35 22.91 17.48
C TYR A 24 1.90 22.54 18.86
N ALA A 25 2.55 21.38 19.02
CA ALA A 25 3.11 20.96 20.31
C ALA A 25 4.23 21.88 20.83
N ASN A 26 4.91 22.62 19.94
CA ASN A 26 6.05 23.47 20.28
C ASN A 26 5.74 24.98 20.14
N HIS A 27 4.47 25.37 19.95
CA HIS A 27 4.10 26.76 19.67
C HIS A 27 4.51 27.72 20.81
N THR A 28 4.49 27.26 22.06
CA THR A 28 4.87 28.04 23.25
C THR A 28 6.38 28.28 23.37
N ALA A 29 7.21 27.49 22.69
CA ALA A 29 8.66 27.64 22.66
C ALA A 29 9.14 28.69 21.63
N GLY A 30 8.21 29.35 20.94
CA GLY A 30 8.48 30.38 19.94
C GLY A 30 8.46 29.85 18.50
N PRO A 31 8.24 30.75 17.53
CA PRO A 31 7.96 30.39 16.13
C PRO A 31 9.12 29.65 15.45
N TRP A 32 10.37 29.99 15.80
CA TRP A 32 11.55 29.33 15.25
C TRP A 32 11.64 27.85 15.67
N ILE A 33 11.44 27.57 16.97
CA ILE A 33 11.49 26.20 17.49
C ILE A 33 10.32 25.38 16.93
N ALA A 34 9.11 25.95 16.92
CA ALA A 34 7.93 25.32 16.32
C ALA A 34 8.14 24.98 14.84
N GLY A 35 8.66 25.91 14.03
CA GLY A 35 8.94 25.69 12.62
C GLY A 35 9.99 24.61 12.38
N ARG A 36 11.09 24.61 13.15
CA ARG A 36 12.14 23.59 13.03
C ARG A 36 11.62 22.19 13.40
N SER A 37 10.85 22.08 14.48
CA SER A 37 10.21 20.82 14.89
C SER A 37 9.23 20.32 13.83
N ALA A 38 8.46 21.21 13.20
CA ALA A 38 7.54 20.88 12.11
C ALA A 38 8.26 20.26 10.91
N VAL A 39 9.36 20.88 10.46
CA VAL A 39 10.15 20.40 9.32
C VAL A 39 10.79 19.05 9.62
N VAL A 40 11.46 18.91 10.78
CA VAL A 40 12.13 17.66 11.15
C VAL A 40 11.13 16.51 11.28
N GLN A 41 10.04 16.71 12.02
CA GLN A 41 9.02 15.68 12.21
C GLN A 41 8.30 15.33 10.90
N GLY A 42 8.02 16.35 10.08
CA GLY A 42 7.44 16.17 8.75
C GLY A 42 8.31 15.31 7.85
N LEU A 43 9.61 15.62 7.73
CA LEU A 43 10.55 14.86 6.91
C LEU A 43 10.73 13.42 7.39
N CYS A 44 10.83 13.21 8.71
CA CYS A 44 10.88 11.87 9.29
C CYS A 44 9.62 11.06 8.93
N SER A 45 8.44 11.67 9.07
CA SER A 45 7.16 11.02 8.76
C SER A 45 6.99 10.74 7.27
N PHE A 46 7.45 11.67 6.42
CA PHE A 46 7.48 11.48 4.97
C PHE A 46 8.34 10.27 4.60
N GLY A 47 9.60 10.24 5.07
CA GLY A 47 10.56 9.20 4.70
C GLY A 47 10.10 7.81 5.15
N MET A 48 9.65 7.69 6.40
CA MET A 48 9.15 6.42 6.93
C MET A 48 7.92 5.92 6.16
N THR A 49 6.94 6.82 5.95
CA THR A 49 5.71 6.48 5.22
C THR A 49 6.04 6.08 3.78
N TYR A 50 6.88 6.85 3.08
CA TYR A 50 7.25 6.56 1.70
C TYR A 50 7.85 5.17 1.55
N CYS A 51 8.83 4.85 2.39
CA CYS A 51 9.51 3.56 2.38
C CYS A 51 8.53 2.41 2.66
N VAL A 52 7.69 2.52 3.70
CA VAL A 52 6.76 1.44 4.06
C VAL A 52 5.66 1.27 3.00
N THR A 53 5.15 2.36 2.44
CA THR A 53 4.15 2.30 1.37
C THR A 53 4.74 1.67 0.10
N ARG A 54 5.98 2.03 -0.27
CA ARG A 54 6.67 1.42 -1.42
C ARG A 54 6.91 -0.06 -1.21
N LEU A 55 7.29 -0.45 0.01
CA LEU A 55 7.43 -1.86 0.39
C LEU A 55 6.11 -2.61 0.24
N ILE A 56 5.00 -2.07 0.76
CA ILE A 56 3.66 -2.69 0.59
C ILE A 56 3.29 -2.81 -0.88
N GLU A 57 3.48 -1.75 -1.68
CA GLU A 57 3.22 -1.77 -3.13
C GLU A 57 4.07 -2.81 -3.87
N TRP A 58 5.27 -3.10 -3.38
CA TRP A 58 6.17 -4.11 -3.94
C TRP A 58 5.82 -5.54 -3.50
N LEU A 59 5.40 -5.72 -2.25
CA LEU A 59 5.03 -7.02 -1.66
C LEU A 59 3.66 -7.51 -2.14
N VAL A 60 2.66 -6.62 -2.21
CA VAL A 60 1.28 -7.02 -2.55
C VAL A 60 1.23 -7.81 -3.87
N PRO A 61 1.84 -7.39 -4.99
CA PRO A 61 1.85 -8.16 -6.23
C PRO A 61 2.58 -9.52 -6.14
N ARG A 62 3.57 -9.66 -5.25
CA ARG A 62 4.37 -10.89 -5.08
C ARG A 62 3.61 -12.00 -4.36
N PHE A 63 2.69 -11.63 -3.47
CA PHE A 63 1.81 -12.57 -2.78
C PHE A 63 0.45 -12.73 -3.48
N ARG A 64 0.39 -12.56 -4.81
CA ARG A 64 -0.83 -12.76 -5.60
C ARG A 64 -1.33 -14.21 -5.58
N SER A 65 -0.40 -15.16 -5.50
CA SER A 65 -0.71 -16.59 -5.45
C SER A 65 -1.24 -16.95 -4.06
N GLY A 66 -2.56 -16.92 -3.90
CA GLY A 66 -3.24 -17.44 -2.71
C GLY A 66 -4.42 -16.58 -2.23
N PRO A 67 -5.04 -16.99 -1.10
CA PRO A 67 -6.23 -16.32 -0.60
C PRO A 67 -5.99 -14.84 -0.22
N PRO A 68 -7.01 -14.00 -0.44
CA PRO A 68 -7.14 -12.64 0.09
C PRO A 68 -6.46 -12.34 1.43
N VAL A 69 -6.82 -13.12 2.43
CA VAL A 69 -6.44 -12.91 3.83
C VAL A 69 -4.97 -13.24 4.03
N SER A 70 -4.50 -14.34 3.44
CA SER A 70 -3.09 -14.75 3.49
C SER A 70 -2.16 -13.71 2.85
N ARG A 71 -2.59 -13.09 1.75
CA ARG A 71 -1.87 -12.01 1.08
C ARG A 71 -1.76 -10.76 1.96
N ILE A 72 -2.86 -10.37 2.59
CA ILE A 72 -2.91 -9.22 3.52
C ILE A 72 -1.99 -9.49 4.71
N ALA A 73 -2.13 -10.65 5.36
CA ALA A 73 -1.34 -11.01 6.54
C ALA A 73 0.17 -11.01 6.25
N ARG A 74 0.61 -11.70 5.20
CA ARG A 74 2.03 -11.76 4.81
C ARG A 74 2.61 -10.39 4.48
N THR A 75 1.86 -9.58 3.74
CA THR A 75 2.33 -8.23 3.36
C THR A 75 2.41 -7.32 4.58
N ALA A 76 1.38 -7.30 5.42
CA ALA A 76 1.33 -6.46 6.61
C ALA A 76 2.44 -6.86 7.60
N LEU A 77 2.63 -8.16 7.87
CA LEU A 77 3.66 -8.65 8.78
C LEU A 77 5.07 -8.23 8.32
N LEU A 78 5.38 -8.36 7.03
CA LEU A 78 6.69 -7.95 6.51
C LEU A 78 6.88 -6.44 6.53
N ALA A 79 5.84 -5.66 6.21
CA ALA A 79 5.90 -4.20 6.25
C ALA A 79 6.08 -3.67 7.69
N ILE A 80 5.32 -4.23 8.64
CA ILE A 80 5.43 -3.92 10.07
C ILE A 80 6.82 -4.33 10.59
N GLY A 81 7.27 -5.54 10.28
CA GLY A 81 8.58 -6.04 10.70
C GLY A 81 9.73 -5.17 10.18
N TRP A 82 9.67 -4.75 8.91
CA TRP A 82 10.62 -3.80 8.34
C TRP A 82 10.62 -2.45 9.07
N MET A 83 9.43 -1.86 9.24
CA MET A 83 9.27 -0.57 9.92
C MET A 83 9.79 -0.62 11.36
N LEU A 84 9.41 -1.64 12.13
CA LEU A 84 9.90 -1.85 13.49
C LEU A 84 11.41 -2.06 13.52
N GLY A 85 11.96 -2.85 12.59
CA GLY A 85 13.39 -3.08 12.47
C GLY A 85 14.18 -1.79 12.24
N VAL A 86 13.72 -0.93 11.33
CA VAL A 86 14.33 0.38 11.09
C VAL A 86 14.26 1.26 12.34
N GLN A 87 13.11 1.28 13.03
CA GLN A 87 12.94 2.10 14.23
C GLN A 87 13.85 1.62 15.37
N VAL A 88 13.89 0.32 15.63
CA VAL A 88 14.78 -0.29 16.64
C VAL A 88 16.24 0.01 16.31
N LEU A 89 16.65 -0.18 15.06
CA LEU A 89 18.03 0.10 14.62
C LEU A 89 18.41 1.57 14.83
N ALA A 90 17.52 2.51 14.46
CA ALA A 90 17.77 3.93 14.65
C ALA A 90 17.96 4.30 16.13
N HIS A 91 17.11 3.78 17.01
CA HIS A 91 17.22 4.06 18.45
C HIS A 91 18.40 3.35 19.12
N TRP A 92 18.76 2.16 18.64
CA TRP A 92 19.95 1.45 19.09
C TRP A 92 21.24 2.20 18.73
N LEU A 93 21.34 2.67 17.48
CA LEU A 93 22.46 3.52 17.04
C LEU A 93 22.50 4.86 17.79
N ALA A 94 21.35 5.39 18.20
CA ALA A 94 21.27 6.59 19.03
C ALA A 94 21.57 6.35 20.53
N GLY A 95 21.82 5.10 20.94
CA GLY A 95 22.12 4.77 22.34
C GLY A 95 20.91 4.94 23.29
N THR A 96 19.69 4.79 22.79
CA THR A 96 18.47 5.02 23.59
C THR A 96 18.29 3.90 24.62
N PRO A 97 18.21 4.19 25.94
CA PRO A 97 18.17 3.15 26.98
C PRO A 97 16.87 2.33 27.02
N HIS A 98 15.72 2.94 26.67
CA HIS A 98 14.40 2.29 26.71
C HIS A 98 13.71 2.25 25.34
N ILE A 99 14.36 1.63 24.35
CA ILE A 99 13.92 1.58 22.95
C ILE A 99 12.44 1.19 22.80
N ALA A 100 12.01 0.11 23.45
CA ALA A 100 10.65 -0.40 23.31
C ALA A 100 9.58 0.63 23.71
N ALA A 101 9.79 1.33 24.83
CA ALA A 101 8.88 2.38 25.30
C ALA A 101 8.90 3.60 24.38
N THR A 102 10.07 3.97 23.86
CA THR A 102 10.24 5.10 22.94
C THR A 102 9.51 4.89 21.61
N ILE A 103 9.55 3.66 21.07
CA ILE A 103 8.97 3.38 19.76
C ILE A 103 7.50 3.00 19.82
N ALA A 104 6.97 2.56 20.97
CA ALA A 104 5.62 2.01 21.08
C ALA A 104 4.52 2.91 20.50
N PRO A 105 4.48 4.23 20.73
CA PRO A 105 3.44 5.09 20.15
C PRO A 105 3.52 5.17 18.62
N ALA A 106 4.71 5.41 18.09
CA ALA A 106 4.95 5.50 16.64
C ALA A 106 4.72 4.15 15.95
N ALA A 107 5.16 3.06 16.58
CA ALA A 107 4.96 1.68 16.13
C ALA A 107 3.46 1.32 16.05
N SER A 108 2.66 1.76 17.02
CA SER A 108 1.22 1.50 17.06
C SER A 108 0.51 2.16 15.87
N LEU A 109 0.78 3.45 15.65
CA LEU A 109 0.22 4.19 14.51
C LEU A 109 0.70 3.63 13.17
N GLY A 110 1.99 3.33 13.05
CA GLY A 110 2.57 2.72 11.85
C GLY A 110 1.99 1.34 11.54
N THR A 111 1.69 0.55 12.58
CA THR A 111 1.05 -0.78 12.44
C THR A 111 -0.36 -0.66 11.88
N VAL A 112 -1.17 0.24 12.46
CA VAL A 112 -2.52 0.53 11.96
C VAL A 112 -2.46 0.98 10.49
N TYR A 113 -1.55 1.90 10.17
CA TYR A 113 -1.35 2.36 8.80
C TYR A 113 -1.01 1.20 7.84
N CYS A 114 -0.05 0.35 8.20
CA CYS A 114 0.36 -0.79 7.36
C CYS A 114 -0.80 -1.75 7.08
N ILE A 115 -1.61 -2.06 8.09
CA ILE A 115 -2.76 -2.96 7.95
C ILE A 115 -3.81 -2.32 7.03
N VAL A 116 -4.24 -1.10 7.34
CA VAL A 116 -5.30 -0.39 6.59
C VAL A 116 -4.88 -0.19 5.13
N TYR A 117 -3.65 0.27 4.90
CA TYR A 117 -3.13 0.49 3.55
C TYR A 117 -3.03 -0.82 2.76
N THR A 118 -2.55 -1.90 3.39
CA THR A 118 -2.46 -3.23 2.75
C THR A 118 -3.84 -3.75 2.36
N ILE A 119 -4.84 -3.65 3.24
CA ILE A 119 -6.22 -4.03 2.95
C ILE A 119 -6.75 -3.25 1.75
N GLY A 120 -6.62 -1.91 1.78
CA GLY A 120 -7.04 -1.05 0.67
C GLY A 120 -6.34 -1.41 -0.64
N ARG A 121 -5.03 -1.69 -0.59
CA ARG A 121 -4.25 -2.05 -1.77
C ARG A 121 -4.65 -3.39 -2.36
N VAL A 122 -4.90 -4.39 -1.53
CA VAL A 122 -5.35 -5.72 -1.96
C VAL A 122 -6.76 -5.64 -2.54
N LYS A 123 -7.66 -4.81 -1.98
CA LYS A 123 -9.00 -4.57 -2.55
C LYS A 123 -8.92 -3.93 -3.93
N LEU A 124 -8.08 -2.90 -4.10
CA LEU A 124 -7.86 -2.26 -5.41
C LEU A 124 -7.28 -3.23 -6.45
N ASP A 125 -6.48 -4.20 -6.01
CA ASP A 125 -5.91 -5.22 -6.88
C ASP A 125 -6.93 -6.25 -7.39
N ARG A 126 -8.10 -6.34 -6.74
CA ARG A 126 -9.24 -7.17 -7.14
C ARG A 126 -10.30 -6.41 -7.94
N GLY A 127 -10.03 -5.16 -8.34
CA GLY A 127 -10.93 -4.42 -9.21
C GLY A 127 -11.36 -5.27 -10.41
N PRO A 128 -12.57 -5.03 -10.96
CA PRO A 128 -13.20 -5.92 -11.94
C PRO A 128 -12.20 -6.26 -13.05
N ILE A 129 -12.09 -7.55 -13.37
CA ILE A 129 -11.34 -8.05 -14.52
C ILE A 129 -11.67 -7.10 -15.67
N ARG A 130 -10.67 -6.39 -16.22
CA ARG A 130 -10.85 -5.74 -17.51
C ARG A 130 -11.21 -6.87 -18.46
N GLN A 131 -12.50 -7.03 -18.77
CA GLN A 131 -12.90 -7.79 -19.94
C GLN A 131 -12.14 -7.12 -21.09
N HIS A 132 -11.21 -7.86 -21.69
CA HIS A 132 -10.61 -7.41 -22.93
C HIS A 132 -11.78 -7.22 -23.91
N PRO A 133 -11.88 -6.07 -24.62
CA PRO A 133 -12.97 -5.79 -25.56
C PRO A 133 -12.86 -6.66 -26.83
N GLY A 134 -12.79 -7.97 -26.67
CA GLY A 134 -12.56 -8.95 -27.73
C GLY A 134 -12.54 -10.41 -27.26
N SER A 135 -12.89 -10.72 -25.99
CA SER A 135 -13.21 -12.10 -25.64
C SER A 135 -14.55 -12.45 -26.29
N PRO A 136 -14.61 -13.43 -27.22
CA PRO A 136 -15.87 -13.82 -27.84
C PRO A 136 -16.87 -14.17 -26.74
N THR A 137 -18.06 -13.61 -26.84
CA THR A 137 -19.13 -13.95 -25.92
C THR A 137 -19.47 -15.43 -26.09
N THR A 138 -20.01 -16.06 -25.06
CA THR A 138 -20.45 -17.47 -25.12
C THR A 138 -21.42 -17.69 -26.31
N ASP A 139 -22.15 -16.65 -26.69
CA ASP A 139 -23.02 -16.61 -27.86
C ASP A 139 -22.25 -16.62 -29.19
N ASP A 140 -21.11 -15.93 -29.30
CA ASP A 140 -20.26 -15.96 -30.50
C ASP A 140 -19.65 -17.36 -30.73
N ALA A 141 -19.27 -18.05 -29.65
CA ALA A 141 -18.76 -19.42 -29.72
C ALA A 141 -19.87 -20.42 -30.10
N ALA A 142 -21.09 -20.22 -29.57
CA ALA A 142 -22.26 -21.02 -29.91
C ALA A 142 -22.69 -20.83 -31.37
N LEU A 143 -22.69 -19.59 -31.88
CA LEU A 143 -23.01 -19.27 -33.28
C LEU A 143 -21.98 -19.84 -34.26
N ARG A 144 -20.68 -19.79 -33.93
CA ARG A 144 -19.63 -20.41 -34.75
C ARG A 144 -19.74 -21.93 -34.80
N ASN A 145 -20.11 -22.57 -33.69
CA ASN A 145 -20.34 -24.01 -33.66
C ASN A 145 -21.63 -24.40 -34.41
N ALA A 146 -22.69 -23.58 -34.32
CA ALA A 146 -23.92 -23.82 -35.09
C ALA A 146 -23.69 -23.69 -36.61
N ALA A 147 -22.90 -22.70 -37.04
CA ALA A 147 -22.54 -22.52 -38.45
C ALA A 147 -21.64 -23.64 -39.00
N ALA A 148 -20.87 -24.31 -38.14
CA ALA A 148 -20.03 -25.45 -38.52
C ALA A 148 -20.81 -26.77 -38.67
N VAL A 149 -22.08 -26.83 -38.21
CA VAL A 149 -22.90 -28.06 -38.15
C VAL A 149 -24.00 -28.09 -39.22
N THR A 150 -24.12 -27.07 -40.10
CA THR A 150 -25.03 -27.15 -41.25
C THR A 150 -24.59 -28.25 -42.24
N PRO A 151 -25.37 -29.33 -42.45
CA PRO A 151 -24.93 -30.48 -43.25
C PRO A 151 -25.05 -30.20 -44.75
N LEU A 152 -24.05 -30.65 -45.51
CA LEU A 152 -23.99 -30.75 -46.97
C LEU A 152 -25.01 -31.76 -47.57
N SER A 153 -26.27 -31.74 -47.12
CA SER A 153 -27.29 -32.74 -47.49
C SER A 153 -28.22 -32.33 -48.66
N ASP A 154 -27.95 -31.23 -49.38
CA ASP A 154 -28.78 -30.78 -50.50
C ASP A 154 -27.97 -30.56 -51.80
N ARG A 155 -27.33 -31.61 -52.30
CA ARG A 155 -26.99 -31.71 -53.73
C ARG A 155 -27.55 -33.00 -54.31
N LYS A 156 -28.78 -32.89 -54.83
CA LYS A 156 -29.32 -33.78 -55.87
C LYS A 156 -28.65 -33.44 -57.20
N VAL A 157 -28.00 -34.41 -57.84
CA VAL A 157 -28.10 -34.72 -59.28
C VAL A 157 -27.92 -36.22 -59.42
#